data_AF-A0A4R1HVP1-F1
#
_entry.id   AF-A0A4R1HVP1-F1
#
_cell.length_a   1.000
_cell.length_b   1.000
_cell.length_c   1.000
_cell.angle_alpha   90.00
_cell.angle_beta   90.00
_cell.angle_gamma   90.00
#
_symmetry.space_group_name_H-M   'P 1'
#
loop_
_entity.id
_entity.type
_entity.pdbx_description
1 polymer ?
#
loop_
_entity_poly.entity_id
_entity_poly.type
_entity_poly.pdbx_seq_one_letter_code
_entity_poly.pdbx_strand_id
1 'polypeptide(L)'
;MTARIVAFRPLAALTVPLAACLVLAGCGSAPAAAPSSPSTAVAPQPAGAPVTTGGAPPTAADGTDYAACRDGSCTVEARPGTTIAFDESLRVSSFRIVAIDGDRISMATRNPNGGSGSTTTGSGGSGQINGLAYRVLDVRDGAAILQFQPA
;
A
#
# COMPACT_ATOMS: atom_id res chain seq x y z
N MET A 1 -22.80 -15.46 -24.65
CA MET A 1 -23.09 -15.84 -23.26
C MET A 1 -23.23 -17.35 -23.23
N THR A 2 -22.19 -18.05 -22.75
CA THR A 2 -22.15 -19.52 -22.78
C THR A 2 -21.79 -19.99 -21.37
N ALA A 3 -22.82 -20.31 -20.60
CA ALA A 3 -22.70 -20.81 -19.23
C ALA A 3 -22.20 -22.26 -19.25
N ARG A 4 -21.13 -22.55 -18.50
CA ARG A 4 -20.72 -23.92 -18.17
C ARG A 4 -20.95 -24.13 -16.68
N ILE A 5 -21.92 -24.99 -16.41
CA ILE A 5 -22.44 -25.38 -15.10
C ILE A 5 -21.78 -26.70 -14.68
N VAL A 6 -21.21 -26.69 -13.47
CA VAL A 6 -21.08 -27.75 -12.46
C VAL A 6 -20.15 -28.95 -12.70
N ALA A 7 -19.21 -29.12 -11.77
CA ALA A 7 -18.98 -30.40 -11.10
C ALA A 7 -18.50 -30.16 -9.66
N PHE A 8 -19.45 -30.09 -8.73
CA PHE A 8 -19.21 -30.21 -7.29
C PHE A 8 -18.82 -31.67 -7.00
N ARG A 9 -17.70 -31.92 -6.33
CA ARG A 9 -17.37 -33.22 -5.76
C ARG A 9 -17.33 -33.11 -4.23
N PRO A 10 -18.27 -33.74 -3.49
CA PRO A 10 -18.25 -33.78 -2.05
C PRO A 10 -17.49 -35.00 -1.49
N LEU A 11 -16.92 -34.77 -0.31
CA LEU A 11 -16.58 -35.66 0.81
C LEU A 11 -16.11 -37.11 0.56
N ALA A 12 -14.94 -37.43 1.12
CA ALA A 12 -14.76 -38.66 1.88
C ALA A 12 -13.86 -38.41 3.10
N ALA A 13 -14.42 -38.66 4.28
CA ALA A 13 -13.76 -38.65 5.58
C ALA A 13 -12.91 -39.93 5.75
N LEU A 14 -11.81 -39.85 6.51
CA LEU A 14 -11.39 -40.97 7.37
C LEU A 14 -10.52 -40.48 8.53
N THR A 15 -10.78 -41.06 9.69
CA THR A 15 -10.37 -40.68 11.05
C THR A 15 -9.37 -41.69 11.66
N VAL A 16 -8.79 -41.33 12.84
CA VAL A 16 -8.28 -42.20 13.95
C VAL A 16 -6.79 -42.67 13.86
N PRO A 17 -6.00 -42.87 14.98
CA PRO A 17 -5.90 -42.24 16.31
C PRO A 17 -4.46 -41.95 16.86
N LEU A 18 -4.43 -41.17 17.96
CA LEU A 18 -3.73 -41.37 19.25
C LEU A 18 -2.47 -42.26 19.34
N ALA A 19 -1.32 -41.66 19.67
CA ALA A 19 -0.19 -42.33 20.33
C ALA A 19 0.43 -41.42 21.40
N ALA A 20 0.39 -41.90 22.64
CA ALA A 20 0.94 -41.27 23.84
C ALA A 20 2.33 -41.86 24.19
N CYS A 21 3.20 -41.05 24.79
CA CYS A 21 4.25 -41.37 25.81
C CYS A 21 5.09 -40.08 26.07
N LEU A 22 5.12 -39.45 27.26
CA LEU A 22 5.97 -39.74 28.46
C LEU A 22 7.49 -39.72 28.08
N VAL A 23 8.44 -38.93 28.63
CA VAL A 23 8.79 -38.59 30.04
C VAL A 23 9.81 -37.41 30.09
N LEU A 24 9.75 -36.67 31.19
CA LEU A 24 10.67 -35.74 31.88
C LEU A 24 12.19 -35.76 31.53
N ALA A 25 12.81 -34.56 31.52
CA ALA A 25 13.87 -34.11 32.45
C ALA A 25 14.75 -32.99 31.84
N GLY A 26 14.91 -31.87 32.55
CA GLY A 26 15.83 -30.80 32.13
C GLY A 26 15.84 -29.59 33.07
N CYS A 27 16.32 -29.79 34.30
CA CYS A 27 16.70 -28.71 35.22
C CYS A 27 18.11 -28.21 34.85
N GLY A 28 18.34 -26.90 34.80
CA GLY A 28 19.70 -26.40 34.65
C GLY A 28 19.88 -24.90 34.38
N SER A 29 19.96 -24.14 35.47
CA SER A 29 20.91 -23.03 35.67
C SER A 29 20.74 -21.70 34.93
N ALA A 30 20.25 -20.68 35.66
CA ALA A 30 20.69 -19.29 35.51
C ALA A 30 22.07 -19.12 36.20
N PRO A 31 23.01 -18.33 35.65
CA PRO A 31 22.99 -16.88 35.90
C PRO A 31 23.59 -16.02 34.76
N ALA A 32 23.27 -14.72 34.75
CA ALA A 32 24.20 -13.60 34.56
C ALA A 32 23.45 -12.34 34.12
N ALA A 33 23.72 -11.25 34.83
CA ALA A 33 23.16 -9.92 34.57
C ALA A 33 24.00 -9.12 33.56
N ALA A 34 23.29 -8.31 32.78
CA ALA A 34 23.65 -7.04 32.12
C ALA A 34 24.56 -7.06 30.87
N PRO A 35 24.52 -6.04 29.97
CA PRO A 35 23.78 -4.77 30.04
C PRO A 35 22.86 -4.49 28.83
N SER A 36 22.01 -3.49 29.03
CA SER A 36 21.08 -2.84 28.10
C SER A 36 21.64 -2.66 26.69
N SER A 37 20.91 -3.18 25.69
CA SER A 37 21.05 -2.70 24.31
C SER A 37 20.67 -1.21 24.27
N PRO A 38 21.44 -0.35 23.60
CA PRO A 38 21.00 1.01 23.35
C PRO A 38 19.77 0.94 22.44
N SER A 39 18.59 1.21 23.02
CA SER A 39 17.45 1.69 22.24
C SER A 39 17.94 2.90 21.46
N THR A 40 18.18 2.70 20.17
CA THR A 40 18.31 3.81 19.23
C THR A 40 16.93 4.46 19.24
N ALA A 41 16.80 5.52 20.05
CA ALA A 41 15.67 6.40 20.03
C ALA A 41 15.58 6.93 18.60
N VAL A 42 14.66 6.36 17.83
CA VAL A 42 14.19 6.93 16.58
C VAL A 42 13.70 8.32 16.96
N ALA A 43 14.46 9.34 16.55
CA ALA A 43 14.04 10.72 16.69
C ALA A 43 12.65 10.84 16.07
N PRO A 44 11.68 11.50 16.73
CA PRO A 44 10.41 11.79 16.11
C PRO A 44 10.69 12.59 14.84
N GLN A 45 10.44 11.96 13.69
CA GLN A 45 10.39 12.63 12.40
C GLN A 45 9.46 13.83 12.55
N PRO A 46 9.81 15.03 12.05
CA PRO A 46 8.95 16.19 12.18
C PRO A 46 7.57 15.85 11.60
N ALA A 47 6.57 15.77 12.48
CA ALA A 47 5.18 15.80 12.07
C ALA A 47 4.98 17.19 11.45
N GLY A 48 5.14 17.29 10.13
CA GLY A 48 4.77 18.46 9.38
C GLY A 48 3.33 18.78 9.73
N ALA A 49 3.12 19.93 10.38
CA ALA A 49 1.80 20.38 10.79
C ALA A 49 0.86 20.35 9.58
N PRO A 50 -0.38 19.86 9.72
CA PRO A 50 -1.35 19.95 8.65
C PRO A 50 -1.64 21.42 8.40
N VAL A 51 -1.15 21.95 7.28
CA VAL A 51 -1.57 23.25 6.77
C VAL A 51 -3.03 23.12 6.31
N THR A 52 -3.95 23.52 7.18
CA THR A 52 -5.35 23.76 6.81
C THR A 52 -5.43 25.10 6.09
N THR A 53 -4.92 25.14 4.87
CA THR A 53 -5.16 26.29 4.00
C THR A 53 -6.60 26.15 3.49
N GLY A 54 -7.50 27.02 4.00
CA GLY A 54 -8.78 27.32 3.37
C GLY A 54 -8.53 27.99 2.02
N GLY A 55 -8.04 27.21 1.07
CA GLY A 55 -7.81 27.60 -0.33
C GLY A 55 -8.86 26.96 -1.23
N ALA A 56 -8.97 27.48 -2.44
CA ALA A 56 -9.78 26.86 -3.48
C ALA A 56 -9.45 25.36 -3.58
N PRO A 57 -10.45 24.51 -3.89
CA PRO A 57 -10.22 23.08 -3.99
C PRO A 57 -9.09 22.79 -5.00
N PRO A 58 -8.22 21.81 -4.70
CA PRO A 58 -7.13 21.50 -5.60
C PRO A 58 -7.67 21.11 -6.98
N THR A 59 -6.90 21.44 -8.01
CA THR A 59 -7.22 21.12 -9.41
C THR A 59 -6.15 20.18 -9.93
N ALA A 60 -6.56 19.18 -10.72
CA ALA A 60 -5.63 18.35 -11.47
C ALA A 60 -5.03 19.17 -12.61
N ALA A 61 -3.77 19.60 -12.45
CA ALA A 61 -3.07 20.42 -13.45
C ALA A 61 -3.02 19.74 -14.82
N ASP A 62 -2.84 18.41 -14.82
CA ASP A 62 -2.75 17.56 -16.01
C ASP A 62 -4.08 16.85 -16.33
N GLY A 63 -5.15 17.14 -15.58
CA GLY A 63 -6.46 16.52 -15.77
C GLY A 63 -6.38 15.00 -15.73
N THR A 64 -6.78 14.32 -16.81
CA THR A 64 -6.69 12.85 -16.96
C THR A 64 -5.59 12.42 -17.93
N ASP A 65 -4.61 13.29 -18.21
CA ASP A 65 -3.45 12.96 -19.04
C ASP A 65 -2.39 12.21 -18.23
N TYR A 66 -2.58 10.90 -18.09
CA TYR A 66 -1.65 10.05 -17.32
C TYR A 66 -0.28 9.88 -17.99
N ALA A 67 -0.13 10.25 -19.27
CA ALA A 67 1.17 10.21 -19.94
C ALA A 67 2.12 11.30 -19.44
N ALA A 68 1.56 12.43 -18.95
CA ALA A 68 2.33 13.50 -18.31
C ALA A 68 3.05 13.02 -17.04
N CYS A 69 2.59 11.94 -16.41
CA CYS A 69 3.17 11.41 -15.18
C CYS A 69 4.40 10.51 -15.39
N ARG A 70 4.91 10.36 -16.62
CA ARG A 70 5.99 9.40 -16.91
C ARG A 70 7.25 9.62 -16.06
N ASP A 71 7.64 10.88 -15.91
CA ASP A 71 8.78 11.31 -15.10
C ASP A 71 8.46 11.40 -13.61
N GLY A 72 7.22 11.10 -13.21
CA GLY A 72 6.75 11.18 -11.84
C GLY A 72 6.36 12.58 -11.39
N SER A 73 6.32 13.59 -12.26
CA SER A 73 6.03 14.99 -11.92
C SER A 73 4.71 15.44 -12.55
N CYS A 74 3.58 15.14 -11.91
CA CYS A 74 2.27 15.49 -12.44
C CYS A 74 1.22 15.66 -11.33
N THR A 75 0.08 16.26 -11.67
CA THR A 75 -1.13 16.26 -10.85
C THR A 75 -2.35 15.88 -11.69
N VAL A 76 -2.93 14.71 -11.42
CA VAL A 76 -4.00 14.11 -12.23
C VAL A 76 -5.24 13.77 -11.41
N GLU A 77 -6.41 13.75 -12.06
CA GLU A 77 -7.64 13.15 -11.53
C GLU A 77 -7.69 11.67 -11.93
N ALA A 78 -7.86 10.78 -10.96
CA ALA A 78 -7.92 9.35 -11.18
C ALA A 78 -9.18 8.73 -10.55
N ARG A 79 -9.77 7.75 -11.25
CA ARG A 79 -10.93 6.96 -10.82
C ARG A 79 -10.55 5.49 -10.60
N PRO A 80 -11.38 4.68 -9.92
CA PRO A 80 -11.16 3.24 -9.82
C PRO A 80 -10.89 2.62 -11.20
N GLY A 81 -9.86 1.77 -11.28
CA GLY A 81 -9.40 1.14 -12.52
C GLY A 81 -8.28 1.91 -13.24
N THR A 82 -8.11 3.20 -12.95
CA THR A 82 -7.05 4.03 -13.53
C THR A 82 -5.68 3.45 -13.19
N THR A 83 -4.83 3.30 -14.21
CA THR A 83 -3.44 2.86 -14.07
C THR A 83 -2.54 3.90 -14.68
N ILE A 84 -1.61 4.42 -13.88
CA ILE A 84 -0.61 5.41 -14.26
C ILE A 84 0.72 4.67 -14.42
N ALA A 85 1.37 4.84 -15.57
CA ALA A 85 2.65 4.22 -15.86
C ALA A 85 3.77 5.24 -15.65
N PHE A 86 4.87 4.78 -15.08
CA PHE A 86 6.04 5.61 -14.79
C PHE A 86 7.27 5.08 -15.51
N ASP A 87 8.29 5.91 -15.63
CA ASP A 87 9.60 5.50 -16.11
C ASP A 87 10.31 4.60 -15.11
N GLU A 88 11.13 3.68 -15.65
CA GLU A 88 11.82 2.67 -14.85
C GLU A 88 12.82 3.29 -13.85
N SER A 89 13.28 4.52 -14.10
CA SER A 89 14.16 5.29 -13.21
C SER A 89 13.56 5.50 -11.82
N LEU A 90 12.23 5.58 -11.70
CA LEU A 90 11.52 5.76 -10.44
C LEU A 90 11.35 4.44 -9.67
N ARG A 91 11.73 3.31 -10.29
CA ARG A 91 11.66 1.94 -9.75
C ARG A 91 10.25 1.51 -9.35
N VAL A 92 9.23 2.17 -9.88
CA VAL A 92 7.81 1.79 -9.83
C VAL A 92 7.34 1.75 -11.28
N SER A 93 6.77 0.64 -11.73
CA SER A 93 6.32 0.50 -13.13
C SER A 93 4.89 1.02 -13.32
N SER A 94 4.02 0.80 -12.32
CA SER A 94 2.64 1.29 -12.38
C SER A 94 2.06 1.58 -11.02
N PHE A 95 1.18 2.58 -10.97
CA PHE A 95 0.32 2.91 -9.84
C PHE A 95 -1.15 2.82 -10.27
N ARG A 96 -1.94 1.98 -9.60
CA ARG A 96 -3.32 1.71 -9.96
C ARG A 96 -4.27 2.05 -8.82
N ILE A 97 -5.34 2.77 -9.15
CA ILE A 97 -6.46 2.99 -8.23
C ILE A 97 -7.35 1.75 -8.26
N VAL A 98 -7.42 1.04 -7.14
CA VAL A 98 -8.20 -0.19 -7.01
C VAL A 98 -9.65 0.14 -6.67
N ALA A 99 -9.85 1.00 -5.68
CA ALA A 99 -11.16 1.41 -5.18
C ALA A 99 -11.09 2.80 -4.55
N ILE A 100 -12.25 3.45 -4.47
CA ILE A 100 -12.46 4.67 -3.69
C ILE A 100 -13.69 4.41 -2.81
N ASP A 101 -13.54 4.61 -1.51
CA ASP A 101 -14.58 4.41 -0.49
C ASP A 101 -14.59 5.63 0.45
N GLY A 102 -15.65 6.42 0.38
CA GLY A 102 -15.70 7.72 1.06
C GLY A 102 -14.54 8.63 0.63
N ASP A 103 -13.76 9.11 1.61
CA ASP A 103 -12.57 9.95 1.41
C ASP A 103 -11.28 9.16 1.19
N ARG A 104 -11.36 7.82 1.13
CA ARG A 104 -10.20 6.92 1.07
C ARG A 104 -10.05 6.28 -0.30
N ILE A 105 -8.80 6.16 -0.74
CA ILE A 105 -8.43 5.46 -1.96
C ILE A 105 -7.56 4.25 -1.64
N SER A 106 -7.89 3.11 -2.23
CA SER A 106 -7.06 1.91 -2.21
C SER A 106 -6.26 1.85 -3.50
N MET A 107 -4.95 1.65 -3.37
CA MET A 107 -3.99 1.76 -4.45
C MET A 107 -3.09 0.55 -4.46
N ALA A 108 -2.74 0.09 -5.67
CA ALA A 108 -1.79 -0.99 -5.88
C ALA A 108 -0.63 -0.50 -6.74
N THR A 109 0.58 -0.95 -6.41
CA THR A 109 1.80 -0.64 -7.17
C THR A 109 2.46 -1.91 -7.68
N ARG A 110 3.18 -1.77 -8.79
CA ARG A 110 4.09 -2.79 -9.32
C ARG A 110 5.47 -2.21 -9.50
N ASN A 111 6.47 -3.06 -9.32
CA ASN A 111 7.87 -2.72 -9.59
C ASN A 111 8.30 -3.35 -10.93
N PRO A 112 9.28 -2.76 -11.64
CA PRO A 112 9.72 -3.26 -12.95
C PRO A 112 10.30 -4.69 -12.89
N ASN A 113 11.01 -5.05 -11.81
CA ASN A 113 11.63 -6.37 -11.63
C ASN A 113 10.72 -7.40 -10.95
N GLY A 114 9.41 -7.14 -10.91
CA GLY A 114 8.46 -7.93 -10.12
C GLY A 114 8.34 -7.46 -8.67
N GLY A 115 7.34 -7.99 -7.97
CA GLY A 115 6.88 -7.47 -6.69
C GLY A 115 5.71 -6.50 -6.85
N SER A 116 4.90 -6.39 -5.79
CA SER A 116 3.75 -5.51 -5.77
C SER A 116 3.47 -5.03 -4.36
N GLY A 117 2.91 -3.82 -4.25
CA GLY A 117 2.47 -3.24 -2.99
C GLY A 117 0.99 -2.87 -3.07
N SER A 118 0.36 -2.73 -1.91
CA SER A 118 -0.97 -2.15 -1.80
C SER A 118 -1.04 -1.29 -0.55
N THR A 119 -1.73 -0.16 -0.63
CA THR A 119 -1.98 0.71 0.51
C THR A 119 -3.33 1.40 0.36
N THR A 120 -3.83 1.96 1.45
CA THR A 120 -5.03 2.80 1.45
C THR A 120 -4.71 4.13 2.12
N THR A 121 -5.15 5.22 1.53
CA THR A 121 -4.83 6.58 2.00
C THR A 121 -6.05 7.49 1.82
N GLY A 122 -6.29 8.36 2.80
CA GLY A 122 -7.37 9.34 2.74
C GLY A 122 -6.97 10.64 2.04
N SER A 123 -7.95 11.51 1.80
CA SER A 123 -7.72 12.89 1.37
C SER A 123 -6.73 13.61 2.30
N GLY A 124 -5.78 14.35 1.74
CA GLY A 124 -4.67 14.99 2.44
C GLY A 124 -3.51 14.06 2.82
N GLY A 125 -3.68 12.74 2.68
CA GLY A 125 -2.64 11.76 2.96
C GLY A 125 -1.56 11.70 1.89
N SER A 126 -0.41 11.12 2.23
CA SER A 126 0.73 10.97 1.33
C SER A 126 1.52 9.71 1.64
N GLY A 127 2.35 9.30 0.70
CA GLY A 127 3.29 8.21 0.91
C GLY A 127 4.42 8.26 -0.12
N GLN A 128 5.40 7.38 0.08
CA GLN A 128 6.53 7.23 -0.81
C GLN A 128 6.73 5.74 -1.09
N ILE A 129 7.04 5.41 -2.34
CA ILE A 129 7.31 4.06 -2.79
C ILE A 129 8.49 4.14 -3.76
N ASN A 130 9.63 3.59 -3.33
CA ASN A 130 10.89 3.70 -4.06
C ASN A 130 11.24 5.18 -4.38
N GLY A 131 11.47 5.52 -5.65
CA GLY A 131 11.80 6.87 -6.10
C GLY A 131 10.58 7.75 -6.40
N LEU A 132 9.37 7.36 -5.98
CA LEU A 132 8.14 8.09 -6.24
C LEU A 132 7.44 8.47 -4.94
N ALA A 133 7.19 9.76 -4.73
CA ALA A 133 6.29 10.28 -3.71
C ALA A 133 4.90 10.55 -4.34
N TYR A 134 3.85 10.33 -3.56
CA TYR A 134 2.49 10.68 -3.94
C TYR A 134 1.76 11.39 -2.81
N ARG A 135 0.83 12.27 -3.19
CA ARG A 135 -0.10 12.94 -2.27
C ARG A 135 -1.52 12.87 -2.82
N VAL A 136 -2.46 12.52 -1.96
CA VAL A 136 -3.89 12.60 -2.23
C VAL A 136 -4.31 14.01 -1.89
N LEU A 137 -4.47 14.86 -2.89
CA LEU A 137 -4.86 16.25 -2.68
C LEU A 137 -6.33 16.36 -2.29
N ASP A 138 -7.19 15.58 -2.93
CA ASP A 138 -8.63 15.55 -2.66
C ASP A 138 -9.27 14.24 -3.13
N VAL A 139 -10.42 13.87 -2.55
CA VAL A 139 -11.26 12.74 -2.96
C VAL A 139 -12.72 13.19 -2.95
N ARG A 140 -13.34 13.25 -4.14
CA ARG A 140 -14.72 13.72 -4.32
C ARG A 140 -15.33 13.10 -5.56
N ASP A 141 -16.64 12.91 -5.56
CA ASP A 141 -17.41 12.43 -6.72
C ASP A 141 -16.86 11.12 -7.34
N GLY A 142 -16.33 10.24 -6.49
CA GLY A 142 -15.73 8.96 -6.89
C GLY A 142 -14.42 9.10 -7.68
N ALA A 143 -13.74 10.22 -7.55
CA ALA A 143 -12.44 10.51 -8.15
C ALA A 143 -11.47 11.08 -7.09
N ALA A 144 -10.17 10.91 -7.33
CA ALA A 144 -9.12 11.44 -6.49
C ALA A 144 -8.17 12.32 -7.30
N ILE A 145 -7.79 13.46 -6.74
CA ILE A 145 -6.75 14.31 -7.29
C ILE A 145 -5.43 13.89 -6.65
N LEU A 146 -4.52 13.39 -7.47
CA LEU A 146 -3.24 12.83 -7.07
C LEU A 146 -2.13 13.70 -7.59
N GLN A 147 -1.22 14.09 -6.70
CA GLN A 147 0.06 14.68 -7.07
C GLN A 147 1.15 13.64 -6.92
N PHE A 148 2.02 13.56 -7.93
CA PHE A 148 3.20 12.73 -7.93
C PHE A 148 4.44 13.60 -8.04
N GLN A 149 5.52 13.20 -7.37
CA GLN A 149 6.85 13.81 -7.48
C GLN A 149 7.94 12.74 -7.37
N PRO A 150 9.07 12.87 -8.07
CA PRO A 150 10.28 12.11 -7.77
C PRO A 150 10.73 12.34 -6.31
N ALA A 151 11.26 11.30 -5.67
CA ALA A 151 11.61 11.30 -4.25
C ALA A 151 13.11 11.10 -3.96
#